data_AF-A0A8T6G7Q9-F1
#
_entry.id   AF-A0A8T6G7Q9-F1
#
_cell.length_a   1.000
_cell.length_b   1.000
_cell.length_c   1.000
_cell.angle_alpha   90.00
_cell.angle_beta   90.00
_cell.angle_gamma   90.00
#
_symmetry.space_group_name_H-M   'P 1'
#
loop_
_entity.id
_entity.type
_entity.pdbx_description
1 polymer ?
#
loop_
_entity_poly.entity_id
_entity_poly.type
_entity_poly.pdbx_seq_one_letter_code
_entity_poly.pdbx_strand_id
1 'polypeptide(L)'
;MARERGDVIIGDGNIKFGLEYRDLLNDQGVCLHALGDVDGEEVELLRFDCFDHEPHYHYGPEKRNTRLMLDKTTEGDSLDWTLNQLNTHLPEMVRRAGYDELADSIDMDSLQDALAETESTARQMAVDGRRTVVHDRGDVIIEAGPVRFGIEFRELANDRGVAIHVLGDLGSEEYELLTFDCFERAPHYHYGPRAKNQRLYLDMTATPDSLEWTLNLFKGGKLASMLERAGYSDHAARLNPAVLADSVVEVEKVAVEMQAANAK
;
A
#
# COMPACT_ATOMS: atom_id res chain seq x y z
N MET A 1 -24.61 2.22 -10.20
CA MET A 1 -23.16 2.08 -10.42
C MET A 1 -22.94 0.74 -11.11
N ALA A 2 -21.98 0.61 -12.02
CA ALA A 2 -21.70 -0.69 -12.62
C ALA A 2 -21.23 -1.66 -11.51
N ARG A 3 -21.67 -2.92 -11.54
CA ARG A 3 -21.20 -3.95 -10.61
C ARG A 3 -19.70 -4.15 -10.83
N GLU A 4 -18.90 -3.99 -9.79
CA GLU A 4 -17.47 -4.33 -9.82
C GLU A 4 -17.36 -5.84 -9.66
N ARG A 5 -16.95 -6.51 -10.74
CA ARG A 5 -16.78 -7.97 -10.78
C ARG A 5 -15.31 -8.39 -10.82
N GLY A 6 -14.38 -7.43 -10.84
CA GLY A 6 -12.98 -7.65 -11.19
C GLY A 6 -12.75 -7.80 -12.70
N ASP A 7 -11.46 -7.77 -13.07
CA ASP A 7 -10.98 -7.87 -14.45
C ASP A 7 -10.88 -9.33 -14.93
N VAL A 8 -10.69 -10.27 -14.00
CA VAL A 8 -10.60 -11.71 -14.26
C VAL A 8 -11.71 -12.43 -13.50
N ILE A 9 -12.47 -13.28 -14.20
CA ILE A 9 -13.53 -14.10 -13.61
C ILE A 9 -13.13 -15.57 -13.75
N ILE A 10 -13.18 -16.30 -12.63
CA ILE A 10 -12.85 -17.73 -12.54
C ILE A 10 -14.09 -18.49 -12.08
N GLY A 11 -14.33 -19.65 -12.70
CA GLY A 11 -15.50 -20.50 -12.46
C GLY A 11 -16.66 -20.23 -13.42
N ASP A 12 -17.47 -21.25 -13.64
CA ASP A 12 -18.59 -21.25 -14.58
C ASP A 12 -19.94 -21.66 -13.94
N GLY A 13 -19.93 -22.04 -12.66
CA GLY A 13 -21.10 -22.45 -11.89
C GLY A 13 -21.85 -21.31 -11.19
N ASN A 14 -22.66 -21.68 -10.19
CA ASN A 14 -23.46 -20.76 -9.37
C ASN A 14 -22.63 -19.86 -8.46
N ILE A 15 -21.34 -20.18 -8.29
CA ILE A 15 -20.35 -19.35 -7.58
C ILE A 15 -19.19 -19.10 -8.53
N LYS A 16 -18.74 -17.85 -8.60
CA LYS A 16 -17.59 -17.41 -9.39
C LYS A 16 -16.71 -16.50 -8.56
N PHE A 17 -15.44 -16.40 -8.93
CA PHE A 17 -14.47 -15.55 -8.27
C PHE A 17 -13.98 -14.47 -9.21
N GLY A 18 -14.26 -13.23 -8.85
CA GLY A 18 -13.77 -12.05 -9.53
C GLY A 18 -12.46 -11.57 -8.90
N LEU A 19 -11.49 -11.19 -9.71
CA LEU A 19 -10.19 -10.70 -9.26
C LEU A 19 -9.82 -9.42 -10.00
N GLU A 20 -9.31 -8.44 -9.27
CA GLU A 20 -8.65 -7.26 -9.84
C GLU A 20 -7.55 -6.76 -8.91
N TYR A 21 -6.56 -6.07 -9.49
CA TYR A 21 -5.55 -5.37 -8.72
C TYR A 21 -5.93 -3.89 -8.63
N ARG A 22 -5.99 -3.35 -7.41
CA ARG A 22 -6.30 -1.93 -7.20
C ARG A 22 -5.07 -1.19 -6.72
N ASP A 23 -4.81 -0.06 -7.36
CA ASP A 23 -3.83 0.95 -6.93
C ASP A 23 -4.61 2.20 -6.51
N LEU A 24 -4.79 2.36 -5.20
CA LEU A 24 -5.63 3.39 -4.58
C LEU A 24 -4.82 4.62 -4.15
N LEU A 25 -3.65 4.86 -4.76
CA LEU A 25 -2.71 5.95 -4.45
C LEU A 25 -2.02 5.83 -3.07
N ASN A 26 -2.80 5.68 -2.00
CA ASN A 26 -2.30 5.54 -0.62
C ASN A 26 -2.31 4.08 -0.12
N ASP A 27 -2.85 3.18 -0.91
CA ASP A 27 -2.90 1.74 -0.65
C ASP A 27 -2.95 0.97 -1.98
N GLN A 28 -2.67 -0.32 -1.94
CA GLN A 28 -2.76 -1.18 -3.12
C GLN A 28 -2.91 -2.64 -2.72
N GLY A 29 -3.45 -3.46 -3.62
CA GLY A 29 -3.53 -4.90 -3.43
C GLY A 29 -4.58 -5.57 -4.30
N VAL A 30 -4.71 -6.88 -4.12
CA VAL A 30 -5.71 -7.70 -4.83
C VAL A 30 -7.06 -7.51 -4.17
N CYS A 31 -8.07 -7.23 -4.97
CA CYS A 31 -9.47 -7.30 -4.59
C CYS A 31 -10.06 -8.61 -5.13
N LEU A 32 -10.69 -9.39 -4.26
CA LEU A 32 -11.35 -10.64 -4.60
C LEU A 32 -12.84 -10.55 -4.30
N HIS A 33 -13.66 -10.90 -5.28
CA HIS A 33 -15.10 -10.91 -5.23
C HIS A 33 -15.60 -12.35 -5.26
N ALA A 34 -16.40 -12.78 -4.29
CA ALA A 34 -17.20 -14.00 -4.44
C ALA A 34 -18.56 -13.60 -5.01
N LEU A 35 -18.84 -14.04 -6.22
CA LEU A 35 -20.06 -13.75 -6.97
C LEU A 35 -20.96 -14.98 -6.94
N GLY A 36 -22.28 -14.77 -6.89
CA GLY A 36 -23.23 -15.88 -7.02
C GLY A 36 -24.50 -15.50 -7.75
N ASP A 37 -25.26 -16.48 -8.20
CA ASP A 37 -26.57 -16.27 -8.84
C ASP A 37 -27.69 -16.35 -7.79
N VAL A 38 -28.52 -15.30 -7.73
CA VAL A 38 -29.73 -15.25 -6.91
C VAL A 38 -30.89 -14.85 -7.82
N ASP A 39 -31.84 -15.75 -8.02
CA ASP A 39 -33.01 -15.56 -8.89
C ASP A 39 -32.67 -15.16 -10.35
N GLY A 40 -31.55 -15.65 -10.89
CA GLY A 40 -31.09 -15.35 -12.25
C GLY A 40 -30.27 -14.06 -12.35
N GLU A 41 -29.99 -13.41 -11.22
CA GLU A 41 -29.20 -12.20 -11.13
C GLU A 41 -27.89 -12.48 -10.39
N GLU A 42 -26.77 -12.14 -11.02
CA GLU A 42 -25.47 -12.27 -10.38
C GLU A 42 -25.26 -11.19 -9.32
N VAL A 43 -24.98 -11.58 -8.08
CA VAL A 43 -24.77 -10.67 -6.95
C VAL A 43 -23.39 -10.84 -6.35
N GLU A 44 -22.81 -9.75 -5.87
CA GLU A 44 -21.61 -9.78 -5.05
C GLU A 44 -21.94 -10.26 -3.63
N LEU A 45 -21.52 -11.49 -3.29
CA LEU A 45 -21.79 -12.14 -2.01
C LEU A 45 -20.81 -11.68 -0.94
N LEU A 46 -19.52 -11.66 -1.29
CA LEU A 46 -18.40 -11.29 -0.43
C LEU A 46 -17.40 -10.46 -1.24
N ARG A 47 -16.73 -9.52 -0.58
CA ARG A 47 -15.56 -8.83 -1.14
C ARG A 47 -14.41 -8.86 -0.15
N PHE A 48 -13.22 -9.13 -0.62
CA PHE A 48 -11.99 -9.10 0.16
C PHE A 48 -11.02 -8.12 -0.50
N ASP A 49 -10.84 -6.98 0.15
CA ASP A 49 -9.89 -5.95 -0.25
C ASP A 49 -8.56 -6.25 0.46
N CYS A 50 -7.68 -7.04 -0.18
CA CYS A 50 -6.41 -7.54 0.40
C CYS A 50 -5.29 -6.50 0.28
N PHE A 51 -5.51 -5.32 0.85
CA PHE A 51 -4.60 -4.20 0.70
C PHE A 51 -3.38 -4.23 1.64
N ASP A 52 -2.34 -3.49 1.27
CA ASP A 52 -1.09 -3.40 2.03
C ASP A 52 -1.30 -2.79 3.41
N HIS A 53 -2.16 -1.77 3.51
CA HIS A 53 -2.32 -0.95 4.72
C HIS A 53 -3.66 -1.12 5.42
N GLU A 54 -4.77 -1.10 4.69
CA GLU A 54 -6.12 -1.23 5.23
C GLU A 54 -6.84 -2.47 4.70
N PRO A 55 -6.31 -3.70 4.87
CA PRO A 55 -7.02 -4.87 4.41
C PRO A 55 -8.32 -5.03 5.17
N HIS A 56 -9.38 -5.38 4.43
CA HIS A 56 -10.71 -5.52 4.99
C HIS A 56 -11.58 -6.38 4.07
N TYR A 57 -12.74 -6.78 4.57
CA TYR A 57 -13.68 -7.58 3.81
C TYR A 57 -15.11 -7.20 4.13
N HIS A 58 -16.02 -7.54 3.20
CA HIS A 58 -17.42 -7.15 3.24
C HIS A 58 -18.32 -8.39 3.13
N TYR A 59 -19.33 -8.45 4.00
CA TYR A 59 -20.43 -9.41 3.86
C TYR A 59 -21.60 -8.77 3.13
N GLY A 60 -22.01 -9.36 2.01
CA GLY A 60 -23.08 -8.91 1.14
C GLY A 60 -22.94 -7.43 0.75
N PRO A 61 -21.92 -7.04 -0.04
CA PRO A 61 -21.74 -5.67 -0.54
C PRO A 61 -23.00 -5.05 -1.17
N GLU A 62 -23.77 -5.87 -1.91
CA GLU A 62 -25.04 -5.45 -2.53
C GLU A 62 -26.25 -5.58 -1.59
N LYS A 63 -26.03 -5.97 -0.33
CA LYS A 63 -27.06 -6.16 0.69
C LYS A 63 -26.80 -5.29 1.91
N ARG A 64 -26.14 -5.83 2.92
CA ARG A 64 -25.89 -5.13 4.20
C ARG A 64 -24.60 -4.30 4.15
N ASN A 65 -23.69 -4.66 3.25
CA ASN A 65 -22.36 -4.10 3.11
C ASN A 65 -21.62 -4.02 4.45
N THR A 66 -21.65 -5.12 5.23
CA THR A 66 -20.99 -5.15 6.53
C THR A 66 -19.49 -5.26 6.33
N ARG A 67 -18.78 -4.13 6.45
CA ARG A 67 -17.32 -4.04 6.40
C ARG A 67 -16.69 -4.45 7.73
N LEU A 68 -15.68 -5.31 7.68
CA LEU A 68 -14.83 -5.69 8.81
C LEU A 68 -13.35 -5.49 8.44
N MET A 69 -12.60 -4.84 9.32
CA MET A 69 -11.15 -4.69 9.17
C MET A 69 -10.45 -6.01 9.47
N LEU A 70 -9.39 -6.30 8.73
CA LEU A 70 -8.51 -7.44 9.00
C LEU A 70 -7.26 -6.96 9.75
N ASP A 71 -7.02 -7.51 10.94
CA ASP A 71 -5.80 -7.21 11.68
C ASP A 71 -4.65 -8.10 11.20
N LYS A 72 -3.77 -7.54 10.36
CA LYS A 72 -2.58 -8.25 9.86
C LYS A 72 -1.64 -8.71 10.97
N THR A 73 -1.70 -8.09 12.15
CA THR A 73 -0.86 -8.46 13.30
C THR A 73 -1.23 -9.84 13.82
N THR A 74 -2.53 -10.14 13.86
CA THR A 74 -3.03 -11.42 14.39
C THR A 74 -3.27 -12.45 13.29
N GLU A 75 -3.67 -12.01 12.09
CA GLU A 75 -4.09 -12.88 10.99
C GLU A 75 -2.99 -13.14 9.95
N GLY A 76 -1.92 -12.32 9.93
CA GLY A 76 -0.83 -12.44 8.96
C GLY A 76 -1.13 -11.75 7.63
N ASP A 77 -0.70 -12.38 6.52
CA ASP A 77 -0.94 -11.86 5.18
C ASP A 77 -2.43 -11.93 4.80
N SER A 78 -2.96 -10.83 4.28
CA SER A 78 -4.39 -10.69 4.00
C SER A 78 -4.87 -11.54 2.83
N LEU A 79 -4.00 -11.76 1.82
CA LEU A 79 -4.35 -12.59 0.69
C LEU A 79 -4.33 -14.07 1.09
N ASP A 80 -3.30 -14.51 1.83
CA ASP A 80 -3.24 -15.86 2.38
C ASP A 80 -4.45 -16.16 3.27
N TRP A 81 -4.79 -15.22 4.16
CA TRP A 81 -5.97 -15.35 5.01
C TRP A 81 -7.26 -15.49 4.20
N THR A 82 -7.43 -14.64 3.17
CA THR A 82 -8.61 -14.66 2.30
C THR A 82 -8.75 -15.99 1.57
N LEU A 83 -7.68 -16.46 0.93
CA LEU A 83 -7.66 -17.73 0.20
C LEU A 83 -7.98 -18.91 1.14
N ASN A 84 -7.45 -18.88 2.37
CA ASN A 84 -7.80 -19.87 3.38
C ASN A 84 -9.29 -19.81 3.77
N GLN A 85 -9.87 -18.62 3.98
CA GLN A 85 -11.29 -18.49 4.31
C GLN A 85 -12.19 -19.01 3.18
N LEU A 86 -11.87 -18.70 1.92
CA LEU A 86 -12.63 -19.21 0.77
C LEU A 86 -12.56 -20.74 0.70
N ASN A 87 -11.42 -21.35 0.98
CA ASN A 87 -11.27 -22.80 0.97
C ASN A 87 -11.96 -23.52 2.14
N THR A 88 -12.17 -22.84 3.28
CA THR A 88 -12.56 -23.52 4.53
C THR A 88 -13.89 -23.06 5.12
N HIS A 89 -14.40 -21.88 4.75
CA HIS A 89 -15.55 -21.24 5.37
C HIS A 89 -16.50 -20.53 4.39
N LEU A 90 -16.33 -20.74 3.08
CA LEU A 90 -17.14 -20.04 2.08
C LEU A 90 -18.66 -20.19 2.30
N PRO A 91 -19.23 -21.38 2.54
CA PRO A 91 -20.66 -21.52 2.79
C PRO A 91 -21.14 -20.75 4.03
N GLU A 92 -20.40 -20.81 5.14
CA GLU A 92 -20.71 -20.08 6.37
C GLU A 92 -20.67 -18.56 6.14
N MET A 93 -19.68 -18.09 5.38
CA MET A 93 -19.54 -16.68 5.06
C MET A 93 -20.67 -16.18 4.14
N VAL A 94 -21.06 -16.95 3.13
CA VAL A 94 -22.20 -16.63 2.25
C VAL A 94 -23.52 -16.62 3.04
N ARG A 95 -23.70 -17.57 3.96
CA ARG A 95 -24.85 -17.56 4.87
C ARG A 95 -24.85 -16.31 5.75
N ARG A 96 -23.70 -15.92 6.30
CA ARG A 96 -23.55 -14.68 7.08
C ARG A 96 -23.82 -13.43 6.25
N ALA A 97 -23.47 -13.42 4.96
CA ALA A 97 -23.86 -12.37 4.01
C ALA A 97 -25.38 -12.29 3.78
N GLY A 98 -26.12 -13.34 4.18
CA GLY A 98 -27.58 -13.40 4.17
C GLY A 98 -28.13 -14.12 2.94
N TYR A 99 -27.38 -15.04 2.36
CA TYR A 99 -27.77 -15.85 1.21
C TYR A 99 -27.86 -17.32 1.63
N ASP A 100 -28.75 -17.63 2.56
CA ASP A 100 -28.87 -18.96 3.19
C ASP A 100 -29.13 -20.08 2.17
N GLU A 101 -30.06 -19.88 1.23
CA GLU A 101 -30.38 -20.89 0.20
C GLU A 101 -29.19 -21.16 -0.73
N LEU A 102 -28.49 -20.10 -1.15
CA LEU A 102 -27.29 -20.26 -1.97
C LEU A 102 -26.18 -20.97 -1.19
N ALA A 103 -25.97 -20.61 0.09
CA ALA A 103 -24.99 -21.25 0.95
C ALA A 103 -25.24 -22.76 1.12
N ASP A 104 -26.50 -23.18 1.22
CA ASP A 104 -26.87 -24.59 1.33
C ASP A 104 -26.62 -25.37 0.01
N SER A 105 -26.51 -24.66 -1.12
CA SER A 105 -26.22 -25.25 -2.43
C SER A 105 -24.74 -25.34 -2.77
N ILE A 106 -23.85 -24.75 -1.96
CA ILE A 106 -22.40 -24.75 -2.23
C ILE A 106 -21.82 -26.14 -1.95
N ASP A 107 -21.34 -26.78 -3.00
CA ASP A 107 -20.52 -27.99 -2.93
C ASP A 107 -19.04 -27.62 -3.05
N MET A 108 -18.33 -27.67 -1.92
CA MET A 108 -16.91 -27.30 -1.87
C MET A 108 -16.01 -28.21 -2.71
N ASP A 109 -16.37 -29.50 -2.87
CA ASP A 109 -15.59 -30.42 -3.69
C ASP A 109 -15.69 -30.03 -5.17
N SER A 110 -16.87 -29.58 -5.61
CA SER A 110 -17.09 -29.10 -6.98
C SER A 110 -16.35 -27.79 -7.30
N LEU A 111 -16.04 -26.97 -6.29
CA LEU A 111 -15.35 -25.69 -6.43
C LEU A 111 -13.82 -25.80 -6.36
N GLN A 112 -13.28 -26.98 -6.07
CA GLN A 112 -11.86 -27.17 -5.78
C GLN A 112 -10.95 -26.64 -6.90
N ASP A 113 -11.26 -26.95 -8.16
CA ASP A 113 -10.48 -26.49 -9.31
C ASP A 113 -10.55 -24.97 -9.49
N ALA A 114 -11.74 -24.37 -9.33
CA ALA A 114 -11.93 -22.93 -9.42
C ALA A 114 -11.23 -22.18 -8.28
N LEU A 115 -11.23 -22.74 -7.06
CA LEU A 115 -10.51 -22.17 -5.91
C LEU A 115 -8.99 -22.26 -6.09
N ALA A 116 -8.48 -23.36 -6.62
CA ALA A 116 -7.06 -23.52 -6.94
C ALA A 116 -6.59 -22.54 -8.03
N GLU A 117 -7.39 -22.36 -9.08
CA GLU A 117 -7.12 -21.37 -10.13
C GLU A 117 -7.19 -19.94 -9.56
N THR A 118 -8.18 -19.65 -8.71
CA THR A 118 -8.32 -18.36 -8.02
C THR A 118 -7.10 -18.05 -7.17
N GLU A 119 -6.61 -19.02 -6.39
CA GLU A 119 -5.37 -18.87 -5.61
C GLU A 119 -4.17 -18.55 -6.49
N SER A 120 -3.94 -19.36 -7.54
CA SER A 120 -2.81 -19.16 -8.45
C SER A 120 -2.84 -17.79 -9.12
N THR A 121 -4.00 -17.41 -9.66
CA THR A 121 -4.19 -16.13 -10.35
C THR A 121 -4.09 -14.94 -9.38
N ALA A 122 -4.67 -15.03 -8.19
CA ALA A 122 -4.58 -13.96 -7.20
C ALA A 122 -3.14 -13.74 -6.71
N ARG A 123 -2.37 -14.82 -6.48
CA ARG A 123 -0.95 -14.72 -6.11
C ARG A 123 -0.11 -14.10 -7.23
N GLN A 124 -0.32 -14.53 -8.47
CA GLN A 124 0.38 -13.95 -9.62
C GLN A 124 0.02 -12.47 -9.78
N MET A 125 -1.26 -12.13 -9.66
CA MET A 125 -1.76 -10.75 -9.73
C MET A 125 -1.17 -9.88 -8.62
N ALA A 126 -1.00 -10.40 -7.40
CA ALA A 126 -0.38 -9.67 -6.30
C ALA A 126 1.09 -9.32 -6.57
N VAL A 127 1.81 -10.18 -7.31
CA VAL A 127 3.20 -9.92 -7.72
C VAL A 127 3.25 -8.95 -8.89
N ASP A 128 2.51 -9.23 -9.97
CA ASP A 128 2.58 -8.47 -11.22
C ASP A 128 1.97 -7.07 -11.10
N GLY A 129 0.91 -6.95 -10.30
CA GLY A 129 0.22 -5.69 -10.06
C GLY A 129 0.96 -4.76 -9.09
N ARG A 130 1.89 -5.29 -8.27
CA ARG A 130 2.55 -4.51 -7.23
C ARG A 130 3.33 -3.34 -7.84
N ARG A 131 2.95 -2.14 -7.44
CA ARG A 131 3.58 -0.90 -7.87
C ARG A 131 4.60 -0.45 -6.85
N THR A 132 5.85 -0.42 -7.29
CA THR A 132 6.95 0.22 -6.60
C THR A 132 7.45 1.39 -7.43
N VAL A 133 8.14 2.32 -6.78
CA VAL A 133 8.81 3.44 -7.42
C VAL A 133 10.29 3.38 -7.08
N VAL A 134 11.12 3.64 -8.08
CA VAL A 134 12.56 3.76 -7.95
C VAL A 134 12.92 5.19 -8.32
N HIS A 135 13.31 5.99 -7.34
CA HIS A 135 13.90 7.29 -7.59
C HIS A 135 15.42 7.20 -7.79
N ASP A 136 16.01 8.30 -8.23
CA ASP A 136 17.46 8.51 -8.08
C ASP A 136 17.80 8.54 -6.58
N ARG A 137 19.03 8.19 -6.24
CA ARG A 137 19.55 8.34 -4.88
C ARG A 137 19.80 9.81 -4.51
N GLY A 138 19.78 10.74 -5.46
CA GLY A 138 19.97 12.18 -5.27
C GLY A 138 21.38 12.66 -5.60
N ASP A 139 21.49 13.97 -5.87
CA ASP A 139 22.73 14.63 -6.30
C ASP A 139 23.74 14.80 -5.16
N VAL A 140 23.23 15.07 -3.96
CA VAL A 140 24.04 15.23 -2.74
C VAL A 140 23.64 14.15 -1.74
N ILE A 141 24.63 13.40 -1.25
CA ILE A 141 24.44 12.35 -0.25
C ILE A 141 25.05 12.79 1.08
N ILE A 142 24.25 12.73 2.15
CA ILE A 142 24.68 13.01 3.53
C ILE A 142 24.55 11.74 4.35
N GLU A 143 25.65 11.32 4.98
CA GLU A 143 25.68 10.17 5.87
C GLU A 143 25.00 10.49 7.22
N ALA A 144 24.16 9.58 7.71
CA ALA A 144 23.39 9.76 8.94
C ALA A 144 23.28 8.46 9.76
N GLY A 145 24.39 7.71 9.85
CA GLY A 145 24.48 6.46 10.59
C GLY A 145 23.96 5.27 9.77
N PRO A 146 22.90 4.55 10.19
CA PRO A 146 22.38 3.40 9.45
C PRO A 146 21.59 3.81 8.20
N VAL A 147 21.37 5.11 7.98
CA VAL A 147 20.68 5.68 6.82
C VAL A 147 21.52 6.80 6.22
N ARG A 148 21.18 7.17 4.99
CA ARG A 148 21.76 8.28 4.22
C ARG A 148 20.63 9.16 3.68
N PHE A 149 20.84 10.47 3.65
CA PHE A 149 19.94 11.40 3.00
C PHE A 149 20.46 11.71 1.61
N GLY A 150 19.66 11.39 0.59
CA GLY A 150 19.86 11.85 -0.76
C GLY A 150 19.05 13.10 -1.04
N ILE A 151 19.64 14.13 -1.65
CA ILE A 151 18.96 15.40 -1.91
C ILE A 151 19.16 15.76 -3.37
N GLU A 152 18.08 16.05 -4.07
CA GLU A 152 18.07 16.53 -5.46
C GLU A 152 16.95 17.54 -5.70
N PHE A 153 17.11 18.36 -6.74
CA PHE A 153 16.03 19.19 -7.25
C PHE A 153 15.43 18.53 -8.48
N ARG A 154 14.16 18.16 -8.40
CA ARG A 154 13.47 17.47 -9.49
C ARG A 154 12.66 18.48 -10.29
N GLU A 155 12.83 18.47 -11.61
CA GLU A 155 11.99 19.20 -12.55
C GLU A 155 11.20 18.20 -13.41
N LEU A 156 9.90 18.08 -13.13
CA LEU A 156 8.98 17.19 -13.81
C LEU A 156 8.11 17.98 -14.79
N ALA A 157 7.43 17.28 -15.70
CA ALA A 157 6.59 17.92 -16.72
C ALA A 157 5.50 18.85 -16.14
N ASN A 158 4.99 18.53 -14.95
CA ASN A 158 3.86 19.24 -14.34
C ASN A 158 4.14 19.74 -12.91
N ASP A 159 5.31 19.48 -12.34
CA ASP A 159 5.64 19.86 -10.97
C ASP A 159 7.17 19.96 -10.81
N ARG A 160 7.64 20.53 -9.71
CA ARG A 160 9.05 20.61 -9.39
C ARG A 160 9.27 20.87 -7.91
N GLY A 161 10.47 20.61 -7.42
CA GLY A 161 10.87 20.93 -6.06
C GLY A 161 12.02 20.08 -5.57
N VAL A 162 12.38 20.27 -4.31
CA VAL A 162 13.41 19.47 -3.65
C VAL A 162 12.82 18.11 -3.28
N ALA A 163 13.54 17.04 -3.56
CA ALA A 163 13.26 15.72 -3.03
C ALA A 163 14.34 15.33 -2.01
N ILE A 164 13.89 14.75 -0.89
CA ILE A 164 14.78 14.17 0.12
C ILE A 164 14.50 12.68 0.24
N HIS A 165 15.49 11.88 -0.12
CA HIS A 165 15.48 10.42 -0.09
C HIS A 165 16.11 9.93 1.21
N VAL A 166 15.47 8.99 1.89
CA VAL A 166 16.06 8.27 3.02
C VAL A 166 16.49 6.90 2.53
N LEU A 167 17.79 6.70 2.39
CA LEU A 167 18.40 5.51 1.83
C LEU A 167 18.96 4.64 2.96
N GLY A 168 18.96 3.32 2.77
CA GLY A 168 19.63 2.40 3.67
C GLY A 168 19.84 1.03 3.04
N ASP A 169 20.76 0.26 3.60
CA ASP A 169 21.16 -1.01 3.01
C ASP A 169 20.24 -2.15 3.48
N LEU A 170 19.74 -2.95 2.54
CA LEU A 170 19.07 -4.23 2.78
C LEU A 170 19.92 -5.34 2.14
N GLY A 171 20.62 -6.11 2.98
CA GLY A 171 21.63 -7.04 2.51
C GLY A 171 22.80 -6.29 1.86
N SER A 172 23.08 -6.58 0.59
CA SER A 172 24.15 -5.94 -0.19
C SER A 172 23.67 -4.79 -1.08
N GLU A 173 22.39 -4.44 -1.02
CA GLU A 173 21.76 -3.48 -1.92
C GLU A 173 21.27 -2.25 -1.14
N GLU A 174 21.43 -1.08 -1.75
CA GLU A 174 20.89 0.19 -1.25
C GLU A 174 19.42 0.35 -1.68
N TYR A 175 18.56 0.55 -0.69
CA TYR A 175 17.13 0.77 -0.89
C TYR A 175 16.73 2.17 -0.44
N GLU A 176 15.79 2.73 -1.18
CA GLU A 176 15.07 3.92 -0.78
C GLU A 176 13.95 3.51 0.19
N LEU A 177 14.13 3.88 1.46
CA LEU A 177 13.28 3.50 2.56
C LEU A 177 12.08 4.45 2.69
N LEU A 178 12.33 5.74 2.53
CA LEU A 178 11.33 6.80 2.53
C LEU A 178 11.72 7.86 1.51
N THR A 179 10.75 8.61 1.00
CA THR A 179 11.00 9.76 0.13
C THR A 179 10.09 10.90 0.53
N PHE A 180 10.59 12.13 0.47
CA PHE A 180 9.85 13.36 0.70
C PHE A 180 9.99 14.25 -0.53
N ASP A 181 8.99 14.20 -1.41
CA ASP A 181 8.91 15.06 -2.59
C ASP A 181 8.27 16.40 -2.18
N CYS A 182 9.10 17.37 -1.82
CA CYS A 182 8.69 18.72 -1.40
C CYS A 182 8.39 19.59 -2.63
N PHE A 183 7.45 19.13 -3.44
CA PHE A 183 7.08 19.77 -4.70
C PHE A 183 6.15 20.97 -4.51
N GLU A 184 6.18 21.88 -5.48
CA GLU A 184 5.44 23.14 -5.46
C GLU A 184 3.92 22.92 -5.56
N ARG A 185 3.46 21.95 -6.36
CA ARG A 185 2.02 21.76 -6.63
C ARG A 185 1.40 20.57 -5.90
N ALA A 186 2.11 19.45 -5.85
CA ALA A 186 1.58 18.23 -5.27
C ALA A 186 2.61 17.56 -4.34
N PRO A 187 3.06 18.24 -3.27
CA PRO A 187 4.03 17.68 -2.36
C PRO A 187 3.45 16.47 -1.62
N HIS A 188 4.28 15.44 -1.50
CA HIS A 188 3.90 14.18 -0.89
C HIS A 188 5.14 13.45 -0.38
N TYR A 189 4.90 12.40 0.42
CA TYR A 189 5.95 11.52 0.89
C TYR A 189 5.53 10.06 0.74
N HIS A 190 6.53 9.20 0.67
CA HIS A 190 6.39 7.78 0.42
C HIS A 190 6.83 6.97 1.64
N TYR A 191 6.02 5.96 2.03
CA TYR A 191 6.45 4.87 2.88
C TYR A 191 6.89 3.68 2.02
N GLY A 192 8.19 3.34 2.07
CA GLY A 192 8.78 2.24 1.31
C GLY A 192 8.51 2.32 -0.19
N PRO A 193 9.03 3.31 -0.93
CA PRO A 193 8.88 3.42 -2.39
C PRO A 193 9.15 2.10 -3.13
N ARG A 194 10.18 1.37 -2.68
CA ARG A 194 10.58 0.07 -3.23
C ARG A 194 9.92 -1.15 -2.58
N ALA A 195 8.98 -0.93 -1.67
CA ALA A 195 8.24 -1.98 -0.97
C ALA A 195 6.73 -1.82 -1.19
N LYS A 196 6.11 -0.84 -0.53
CA LYS A 196 4.65 -0.62 -0.51
C LYS A 196 4.21 0.59 -1.32
N ASN A 197 5.12 1.52 -1.59
CA ASN A 197 4.88 2.77 -2.30
C ASN A 197 3.64 3.54 -1.82
N GLN A 198 3.37 3.55 -0.52
CA GLN A 198 2.24 4.32 0.02
C GLN A 198 2.56 5.80 -0.05
N ARG A 199 1.77 6.54 -0.83
CA ARG A 199 1.91 7.98 -1.02
C ARG A 199 0.93 8.75 -0.17
N LEU A 200 1.42 9.76 0.53
CA LEU A 200 0.61 10.65 1.34
C LEU A 200 0.91 12.10 0.94
N TYR A 201 -0.12 12.77 0.42
CA TYR A 201 -0.04 14.16 -0.01
C TYR A 201 -0.21 15.11 1.16
N LEU A 202 0.54 16.21 1.13
CA LEU A 202 0.39 17.28 2.09
C LEU A 202 -0.76 18.21 1.68
N ASP A 203 -1.61 18.55 2.64
CA ASP A 203 -2.54 19.66 2.48
C ASP A 203 -1.77 20.97 2.59
N MET A 204 -1.54 21.62 1.45
CA MET A 204 -0.81 22.89 1.37
C MET A 204 -1.56 24.06 2.00
N THR A 205 -2.83 23.90 2.38
CA THR A 205 -3.55 24.89 3.19
C THR A 205 -3.13 24.81 4.65
N ALA A 206 -2.98 23.59 5.17
CA ALA A 206 -2.57 23.33 6.56
C ALA A 206 -1.05 23.41 6.74
N THR A 207 -0.31 23.01 5.71
CA THR A 207 1.16 22.92 5.68
C THR A 207 1.67 23.63 4.43
N PRO A 208 1.76 24.97 4.43
CA PRO A 208 2.06 25.75 3.22
C PRO A 208 3.51 25.62 2.74
N ASP A 209 4.42 25.15 3.59
CA ASP A 209 5.81 24.89 3.23
C ASP A 209 6.15 23.40 3.49
N SER A 210 6.20 22.63 2.40
CA SER A 210 6.46 21.20 2.44
C SER A 210 7.92 20.87 2.80
N LEU A 211 8.87 21.73 2.42
CA LEU A 211 10.28 21.54 2.76
C LEU A 211 10.51 21.83 4.24
N GLU A 212 10.02 22.97 4.74
CA GLU A 212 10.08 23.31 6.16
C GLU A 212 9.42 22.22 7.02
N TRP A 213 8.25 21.72 6.60
CA TRP A 213 7.58 20.62 7.28
C TRP A 213 8.43 19.35 7.36
N THR A 214 9.06 18.96 6.25
CA THR A 214 9.92 17.78 6.17
C THR A 214 11.13 17.92 7.10
N LEU A 215 11.79 19.08 7.08
CA LEU A 215 12.94 19.34 7.94
C LEU A 215 12.56 19.36 9.42
N ASN A 216 11.41 19.97 9.77
CA ASN A 216 10.89 19.96 11.13
C ASN A 216 10.49 18.56 11.61
N LEU A 217 10.00 17.70 10.71
CA LEU A 217 9.74 16.29 11.00
C LEU A 217 11.03 15.56 11.40
N PHE A 218 12.13 15.76 10.66
CA PHE A 218 13.41 15.16 10.98
C PHE A 218 13.99 15.69 12.30
N LYS A 219 14.00 17.01 12.50
CA LYS A 219 14.41 17.66 13.76
C LYS A 219 13.58 17.19 14.96
N GLY A 220 12.29 16.92 14.73
CA GLY A 220 11.36 16.40 15.73
C GLY A 220 11.53 14.92 16.06
N GLY A 221 12.52 14.23 15.47
CA GLY A 221 12.85 12.83 15.77
C GLY A 221 11.84 11.81 15.24
N LYS A 222 11.01 12.18 14.27
CA LYS A 222 9.95 11.30 13.75
C LYS A 222 10.44 10.24 12.76
N LEU A 223 11.68 10.35 12.28
CA LEU A 223 12.22 9.43 11.28
C LEU A 223 12.17 7.97 11.72
N ALA A 224 12.49 7.67 12.99
CA ALA A 224 12.46 6.30 13.52
C ALA A 224 11.07 5.66 13.40
N SER A 225 10.04 6.35 13.89
CA SER A 225 8.65 5.86 13.80
C SER A 225 8.16 5.72 12.36
N MET A 226 8.66 6.57 11.45
CA MET A 226 8.34 6.45 10.03
C MET A 226 8.98 5.21 9.40
N LEU A 227 10.23 4.90 9.73
CA LEU A 227 10.91 3.69 9.27
C LEU A 227 10.22 2.42 9.82
N GLU A 228 9.80 2.42 11.09
CA GLU A 228 9.01 1.32 11.67
C GLU A 228 7.72 1.10 10.87
N ARG A 229 6.96 2.16 10.60
CA ARG A 229 5.73 2.09 9.80
C ARG A 229 5.98 1.59 8.37
N ALA A 230 7.10 1.97 7.76
CA ALA A 230 7.48 1.48 6.44
C ALA A 230 7.86 -0.02 6.44
N GLY A 231 8.11 -0.62 7.61
CA GLY A 231 8.57 -2.00 7.74
C GLY A 231 10.09 -2.15 7.88
N TYR A 232 10.82 -1.06 8.14
CA TYR A 232 12.27 -1.04 8.31
C TYR A 232 12.67 -0.88 9.78
N SER A 233 12.14 -1.75 10.64
CA SER A 233 12.39 -1.72 12.10
C SER A 233 13.87 -1.80 12.45
N ASP A 234 14.66 -2.56 11.68
CA ASP A 234 16.09 -2.73 11.92
C ASP A 234 16.91 -1.45 11.62
N HIS A 235 16.48 -0.64 10.66
CA HIS A 235 17.06 0.69 10.44
C HIS A 235 16.63 1.65 11.53
N ALA A 236 15.34 1.63 11.89
CA ALA A 236 14.80 2.48 12.96
C ALA A 236 15.53 2.27 14.30
N ALA A 237 15.71 1.01 14.71
CA ALA A 237 16.35 0.64 15.97
C ALA A 237 17.83 1.03 16.06
N ARG A 238 18.50 1.21 14.92
CA ARG A 238 19.93 1.57 14.85
C ARG A 238 20.16 3.08 14.73
N LEU A 239 19.12 3.90 14.58
CA LEU A 239 19.28 5.35 14.50
C LEU A 239 19.87 5.89 15.79
N ASN A 240 20.89 6.75 15.67
CA ASN A 240 21.43 7.50 16.80
C ASN A 240 20.91 8.94 16.74
N PRO A 241 20.13 9.41 17.74
CA PRO A 241 19.54 10.74 17.71
C PRO A 241 20.54 11.90 17.59
N ALA A 242 21.75 11.76 18.16
CA ALA A 242 22.77 12.80 18.07
C ALA A 242 23.38 12.88 16.67
N VAL A 243 23.74 11.73 16.08
CA VAL A 243 24.21 11.65 14.69
C VAL A 243 23.15 12.21 13.74
N LEU A 244 21.89 11.83 13.95
CA LEU A 244 20.78 12.30 13.13
C LEU A 244 20.60 13.81 13.22
N ALA A 245 20.66 14.38 14.43
CA ALA A 245 20.52 15.82 14.65
C ALA A 245 21.63 16.60 13.91
N ASP A 246 22.88 16.13 14.00
CA ASP A 246 24.02 16.75 13.33
C ASP A 246 23.86 16.67 11.79
N SER A 247 23.53 15.48 11.25
CA SER A 247 23.32 15.31 9.81
C SER A 247 22.14 16.13 9.29
N VAL A 248 21.05 16.28 10.07
CA VAL A 248 19.87 17.06 9.66
C VAL A 248 20.17 18.55 9.51
N VAL A 249 21.15 19.10 10.24
CA VAL A 249 21.62 20.48 10.02
C VAL A 249 22.23 20.64 8.63
N GLU A 250 23.00 19.65 8.18
CA GLU A 250 23.59 19.65 6.84
C GLU A 250 22.50 19.44 5.77
N VAL A 251 21.55 18.52 6.00
CA VAL A 251 20.42 18.27 5.11
C VAL A 251 19.60 19.54 4.89
N GLU A 252 19.25 20.25 5.96
CA GLU A 252 18.53 21.52 5.89
C GLU A 252 19.28 22.55 5.07
N LYS A 253 20.57 22.73 5.34
CA LYS A 253 21.40 23.69 4.61
C LYS A 253 21.38 23.39 3.11
N VAL A 254 21.68 22.15 2.73
CA VAL A 254 21.74 21.74 1.32
C VAL A 254 20.38 21.89 0.65
N ALA A 255 19.31 21.41 1.29
CA ALA A 255 17.96 21.45 0.71
C ALA A 255 17.47 22.90 0.50
N VAL A 256 17.70 23.79 1.47
CA VAL A 256 17.30 25.20 1.37
C VAL A 256 18.13 25.95 0.32
N GLU A 257 19.45 25.74 0.28
CA GLU A 257 20.32 26.33 -0.75
C GLU A 257 19.91 25.85 -2.15
N MET A 258 19.58 24.55 -2.28
CA MET A 258 19.12 23.96 -3.53
C MET A 258 17.75 24.49 -3.96
N GLN A 259 16.80 24.65 -3.04
CA GLN A 259 15.50 25.26 -3.34
C GLN A 259 15.67 26.72 -3.80
N ALA A 260 16.48 27.49 -3.09
CA ALA A 260 16.74 28.90 -3.42
C ALA A 260 17.44 29.06 -4.78
N ALA A 261 18.41 28.21 -5.10
CA ALA A 261 19.12 28.23 -6.38
C ALA A 261 18.20 27.91 -7.58
N ASN A 262 17.08 27.23 -7.33
CA ASN A 262 16.11 26.82 -8.34
C ASN A 262 14.79 27.62 -8.27
N ALA A 263 14.70 28.63 -7.41
CA ALA A 263 13.55 29.53 -7.36
C ALA A 263 13.40 30.27 -8.70
N LYS A 264 12.19 30.31 -9.24
CA LYS A 264 11.85 31.03 -10.48
C LYS A 264 11.19 32.37 -10.16
#